data_AF-A7UBX6-F1
#
_entry.id   AF-A7UBX6-F1
#
_cell.length_a   1.000
_cell.length_b   1.000
_cell.length_c   1.000
_cell.angle_alpha   90.00
_cell.angle_beta   90.00
_cell.angle_gamma   90.00
#
_symmetry.space_group_name_H-M   'P 1'
#
loop_
_entity.id
_entity.type
_entity.pdbx_description
1 polymer ?
#
loop_
_entity_poly.entity_id
_entity_poly.type
_entity_poly.pdbx_seq_one_letter_code
_entity_poly.pdbx_strand_id
1 'polypeptide(L)' 'GCGEQNMVLFAPNIFTLQYLEKSLQLTDEIKSKATKFLEIGYQRELTYKHSDGSYSVFGKSDLEGNTWLTVFV' A
#
# COMPACT_ATOMS: atom_id res chain seq x y z
N GLY A 1 11.66 7.32 -2.17
CA GLY A 1 10.88 6.17 -2.65
C GLY A 1 9.76 6.67 -3.54
N CYS A 2 9.43 5.93 -4.58
CA CYS A 2 8.29 6.18 -5.47
C CYS A 2 7.05 5.34 -5.08
N GLY A 3 5.91 5.56 -5.73
CA GLY A 3 4.66 4.82 -5.47
C GLY A 3 4.82 3.32 -5.63
N GLU A 4 5.48 2.88 -6.70
CA GLU A 4 5.77 1.45 -6.92
C GLU A 4 6.56 0.83 -5.75
N GLN A 5 7.62 1.51 -5.29
CA GLN A 5 8.43 1.04 -4.15
C GLN A 5 7.64 1.05 -2.83
N ASN A 6 6.70 1.99 -2.65
CA ASN A 6 5.83 2.00 -1.48
C ASN A 6 4.90 0.78 -1.50
N MET A 7 4.33 0.46 -2.66
CA MET A 7 3.46 -0.70 -2.84
C MET A 7 4.17 -2.04 -2.64
N VAL A 8 5.48 -2.15 -2.97
CA VAL A 8 6.30 -3.34 -2.65
C VAL A 8 6.36 -3.61 -1.14
N LEU A 9 6.30 -2.57 -0.30
CA LEU A 9 6.31 -2.72 1.16
C LEU A 9 4.90 -2.85 1.74
N PHE A 10 3.92 -2.20 1.12
CA PHE A 10 2.54 -2.14 1.62
C PHE A 10 1.77 -3.44 1.36
N ALA A 11 1.72 -3.91 0.12
CA ALA A 11 0.89 -5.07 -0.26
C ALA A 11 1.26 -6.37 0.50
N PRO A 12 2.55 -6.73 0.70
CA PRO A 12 2.89 -7.95 1.43
C PRO A 12 2.45 -7.95 2.89
N ASN A 13 2.34 -6.79 3.54
CA ASN A 13 1.84 -6.70 4.92
C ASN A 13 0.37 -7.15 5.00
N ILE A 14 -0.44 -6.85 3.99
CA ILE A 14 -1.84 -7.29 3.91
C ILE A 14 -1.91 -8.81 3.78
N PHE A 15 -1.17 -9.38 2.83
CA PHE A 15 -1.19 -10.84 2.60
C PHE A 15 -0.62 -11.62 3.79
N THR A 16 0.42 -11.10 4.44
CA THR A 16 0.99 -11.70 5.66
C THR A 16 -0.03 -11.74 6.79
N LEU A 17 -0.76 -10.63 7.00
CA LEU A 17 -1.83 -10.59 8.00
C LEU A 17 -2.95 -11.58 7.70
N GLN A 18 -3.41 -11.63 6.44
CA GLN A 18 -4.44 -12.58 6.01
C GLN A 18 -4.00 -14.03 6.23
N TYR A 19 -2.74 -14.35 5.91
CA TYR A 19 -2.19 -15.68 6.14
C TYR A 19 -2.15 -16.04 7.63
N LEU A 20 -1.64 -15.14 8.48
CA LEU A 20 -1.57 -15.37 9.93
C LEU A 20 -2.97 -15.51 10.56
N GLU A 21 -3.93 -14.73 10.08
CA GLU A 21 -5.33 -14.84 10.52
C GLU A 21 -5.93 -16.19 10.14
N LYS A 22 -5.79 -16.62 8.88
CA LYS A 22 -6.34 -17.89 8.40
C LYS A 22 -5.65 -19.12 9.00
N SER A 23 -4.37 -19.00 9.33
CA SER A 23 -3.59 -20.07 9.97
C SER A 23 -3.70 -20.07 11.50
N LEU A 24 -4.50 -19.16 12.09
CA LEU A 24 -4.70 -19.02 13.54
C LEU A 24 -3.40 -18.70 14.31
N GLN A 25 -2.45 -18.05 13.64
CA GLN A 25 -1.14 -17.65 14.21
C GLN A 25 -1.07 -16.14 14.47
N LEU A 26 -2.14 -15.40 14.21
CA LEU A 26 -2.19 -13.96 14.43
C LEU A 26 -2.31 -13.64 15.94
N THR A 27 -1.36 -12.86 16.45
CA THR A 27 -1.42 -12.28 17.80
C THR A 27 -1.80 -10.80 17.75
N ASP A 28 -2.32 -10.26 18.85
CA ASP A 28 -2.68 -8.84 18.94
C ASP A 28 -1.48 -7.91 18.76
N GLU A 29 -0.29 -8.33 19.23
CA GLU A 29 0.95 -7.57 19.05
C GLU A 29 1.34 -7.47 17.56
N ILE A 30 1.29 -8.61 16.84
CA ILE A 30 1.59 -8.65 15.40
C ILE A 30 0.55 -7.82 14.63
N LYS A 31 -0.74 -7.97 14.98
CA LYS A 31 -1.84 -7.23 14.37
C LYS A 31 -1.64 -5.72 14.55
N SER A 32 -1.41 -5.26 15.77
CA SER A 32 -1.20 -3.84 16.09
C SER A 32 -0.02 -3.24 15.32
N LYS A 33 1.12 -3.94 15.29
CA LYS A 33 2.31 -3.51 14.56
C LYS A 33 2.06 -3.43 13.05
N ALA A 34 1.42 -4.44 12.48
CA ALA A 34 1.11 -4.47 11.06
C ALA A 34 0.06 -3.42 10.67
N THR A 35 -0.98 -3.20 11.48
CA THR A 35 -1.96 -2.12 11.27
C THR A 35 -1.27 -0.76 11.20
N LYS A 36 -0.32 -0.48 12.10
CA LYS A 36 0.47 0.76 12.05
C LYS A 36 1.26 0.91 10.75
N PHE A 37 1.88 -0.17 10.25
CA PHE A 37 2.57 -0.14 8.96
C PHE A 37 1.62 0.05 7.78
N LEU A 38 0.43 -0.55 7.84
CA LEU A 38 -0.61 -0.35 6.84
C LEU A 38 -1.10 1.10 6.81
N GLU A 39 -1.38 1.71 7.96
CA GLU A 39 -1.79 3.12 8.02
C GLU A 39 -0.72 4.04 7.41
N ILE A 40 0.56 3.82 7.75
CA ILE A 40 1.68 4.61 7.20
C ILE A 40 1.79 4.40 5.68
N GLY A 41 1.74 3.15 5.22
CA GLY A 41 1.84 2.81 3.80
C GLY A 41 0.69 3.39 2.98
N TYR A 42 -0.54 3.33 3.51
CA TYR A 42 -1.73 3.90 2.88
C TYR A 42 -1.65 5.43 2.78
N GLN A 43 -1.30 6.12 3.87
CA GLN A 43 -1.12 7.58 3.85
C GLN A 43 -0.03 8.01 2.88
N ARG A 44 1.04 7.22 2.77
CA ARG A 44 2.11 7.46 1.80
C ARG A 44 1.65 7.20 0.36
N GLU A 45 0.86 6.16 0.10
CA GLU A 45 0.37 5.85 -1.24
C GLU A 45 -0.55 6.95 -1.79
N LEU A 46 -1.38 7.55 -0.92
CA LEU A 46 -2.23 8.69 -1.28
C LEU A 46 -1.45 9.90 -1.81
N THR A 47 -0.14 10.03 -1.52
CA THR A 47 0.69 11.11 -2.07
C THR A 47 0.96 10.95 -3.57
N TYR A 48 0.80 9.74 -4.10
CA TYR A 48 0.97 9.42 -5.52
C TYR A 48 -0.34 9.45 -6.31
N LYS A 49 -1.45 9.86 -5.67
CA LYS A 49 -2.77 9.97 -6.29
C LYS A 49 -2.94 11.28 -7.07
N HIS A 50 -3.46 11.16 -8.29
CA HIS A 50 -3.87 12.26 -9.16
C HIS A 50 -5.28 12.75 -8.83
N SER A 51 -5.64 13.94 -9.35
CA SER A 51 -6.98 14.52 -9.14
C SER A 51 -8.10 13.72 -9.79
N ASP A 52 -7.80 12.99 -10.88
CA ASP A 52 -8.73 12.09 -11.57
C ASP A 52 -8.90 10.74 -10.83
N GLY A 53 -8.12 10.51 -9.78
CA GLY A 53 -8.14 9.29 -8.98
C GLY A 53 -7.12 8.23 -9.37
N SER A 54 -6.38 8.42 -10.46
CA SER A 54 -5.32 7.51 -10.88
C SER A 54 -4.05 7.62 -9.99
N TYR A 55 -3.15 6.65 -10.08
CA TYR A 55 -1.87 6.62 -9.39
C TYR A 55 -0.72 6.53 -10.39
N SER A 56 0.39 7.20 -10.12
CA SER A 56 1.62 7.07 -10.91
C SER A 56 2.85 6.95 -10.01
N VAL A 57 4.00 6.65 -10.60
CA VAL A 57 5.25 6.38 -9.85
C VAL A 57 5.67 7.61 -9.02
N PHE A 58 5.47 8.82 -9.55
CA PHE A 58 5.83 10.07 -8.87
C PHE A 58 4.63 10.99 -8.59
N GLY A 59 3.41 10.45 -8.67
CA GLY A 59 2.17 11.18 -8.43
C GLY A 59 2.00 12.38 -9.35
N LYS A 60 1.58 13.52 -8.78
CA LYS A 60 1.34 14.78 -9.53
C LYS A 60 2.56 15.36 -10.24
N SER A 61 3.76 14.81 -10.02
CA SER A 61 4.95 15.16 -10.80
C SER A 61 4.93 14.54 -12.20
N ASP A 62 4.21 13.43 -12.37
CA ASP A 62 3.93 12.83 -13.67
C ASP A 62 2.73 13.52 -14.31
N LEU A 63 2.69 13.57 -15.64
CA LEU A 63 1.59 14.18 -16.39
C LEU A 63 0.31 13.34 -16.34
N GLU A 64 0.44 12.01 -16.24
CA GLU A 64 -0.66 11.05 -16.35
C GLU A 64 -0.49 9.90 -15.35
N GLY A 65 -1.61 9.26 -15.02
CA GLY A 65 -1.66 8.03 -14.23
C GLY A 65 -1.05 6.83 -14.96
N ASN A 66 -0.53 5.89 -14.18
CA ASN A 66 -0.09 4.59 -14.70
C ASN A 66 -1.21 3.56 -14.51
N THR A 67 -1.67 2.95 -15.60
CA THR A 67 -2.77 1.97 -15.59
C THR A 67 -2.49 0.79 -14.66
N TRP A 68 -1.27 0.24 -14.69
CA TRP A 68 -0.91 -0.93 -13.89
C TRP A 68 -0.88 -0.59 -12.40
N LEU A 69 -0.23 0.51 -12.02
CA LEU A 69 -0.17 0.94 -10.63
C LEU A 69 -1.56 1.31 -10.09
N THR A 70 -2.38 1.96 -10.91
CA THR A 70 -3.76 2.34 -10.53
C THR A 70 -4.64 1.11 -10.27
N VAL A 71 -4.49 0.03 -11.04
CA VAL A 71 -5.24 -1.23 -10.84
C VAL A 71 -4.69 -2.04 -9.66
N PHE A 72 -3.41 -1.87 -9.34
CA PHE A 72 -2.77 -2.59 -8.24
C PHE A 72 -3.10 -2.03 -6.85
N VAL A 73 -3.36 -0.72 -6.76
CA VAL A 73 -3.76 0.00 -5.52
C VAL A 73 -5.23 -0.20 -5.21
#